data_AF-A0A093UXD4-F1
#
_entry.id   AF-A0A093UXD4-F1
#
_cell.length_a   1.000
_cell.length_b   1.000
_cell.length_c   1.000
_cell.angle_alpha   90.00
_cell.angle_beta   90.00
_cell.angle_gamma   90.00
#
_symmetry.space_group_name_H-M   'P 1'
#
loop_
_entity.id
_entity.type
_entity.pdbx_description
1 polymer ?
#
loop_
_entity_poly.entity_id
_entity_poly.type
_entity_poly.pdbx_seq_one_letter_code
_entity_poly.pdbx_strand_id
1 'polypeptide(L)'
;MAKLFVATRQLNEKNASKRAADTEVILNEVHDREPGSDSHLMGIARMNYLHARYRKAGKILDEDMLHTLGSAVVDIIQGVDRNEWRRLSDVERCAIGVFHRALGDAMEIPFSFLPSHKTGWRDGIHFSQEFYEWTLAYEKVAAQPTDSTRYIGRRLMELAKCNIPASLKPLVESIVITKLEEETRISMGFEKPGPLVTALARSILTARKFILRYLALPRPDSKRVRVLNESPDPSTGLYTWNIWIEHPWYIKPTYKNRWGLKALFVRIFGNGALPSENDFYKESGYDLRAIGPAAQEKRGQDEMEAIFQNLKETGHASGCPFHA
;
A
#
# COMPACT_ATOMS: atom_id res chain seq x y z
N MET A 1 -13.46 6.09 7.71
CA MET A 1 -12.33 5.29 8.31
C MET A 1 -11.52 5.84 9.51
N ALA A 2 -11.02 7.08 9.56
CA ALA A 2 -10.01 7.52 10.57
C ALA A 2 -10.32 7.17 12.05
N LYS A 3 -11.57 7.33 12.48
CA LYS A 3 -12.02 6.98 13.84
C LYS A 3 -11.76 5.50 14.19
N LEU A 4 -11.87 4.60 13.21
CA LEU A 4 -11.63 3.16 13.41
C LEU A 4 -10.14 2.88 13.67
N PHE A 5 -9.23 3.56 13.00
CA PHE A 5 -7.79 3.41 13.27
C PHE A 5 -7.41 3.82 14.69
N VAL A 6 -8.02 4.90 15.18
CA VAL A 6 -7.84 5.34 16.57
C VAL A 6 -8.40 4.28 17.53
N ALA A 7 -9.64 3.83 17.30
CA ALA A 7 -10.32 2.85 18.16
C ALA A 7 -9.59 1.50 18.25
N THR A 8 -9.03 1.02 17.15
CA THR A 8 -8.33 -0.26 17.08
C THR A 8 -6.91 -0.21 17.66
N ARG A 9 -6.38 0.99 17.94
CA ARG A 9 -5.02 1.24 18.44
C ARG A 9 -3.91 0.62 17.59
N GLN A 10 -4.19 0.35 16.31
CA GLN A 10 -3.20 -0.23 15.40
C GLN A 10 -2.19 0.81 14.90
N LEU A 11 -2.46 2.11 15.07
CA LEU A 11 -1.55 3.23 14.78
C LEU A 11 -0.98 3.89 16.04
N ASN A 12 -0.83 3.14 17.14
CA ASN A 12 -0.06 3.62 18.30
C ASN A 12 1.44 3.31 18.11
N GLU A 13 2.30 3.85 18.98
CA GLU A 13 3.77 3.66 18.89
C GLU A 13 4.19 2.18 18.82
N LYS A 14 3.52 1.31 19.57
CA LYS A 14 3.86 -0.11 19.64
C LYS A 14 3.49 -0.88 18.37
N ASN A 15 2.34 -0.57 17.77
CA ASN A 15 1.74 -1.38 16.70
C ASN A 15 1.91 -0.78 15.31
N ALA A 16 2.12 0.54 15.19
CA ALA A 16 2.09 1.25 13.92
C ALA A 16 3.10 0.68 12.91
N SER A 17 4.31 0.35 13.37
CA SER A 17 5.34 -0.19 12.50
C SER A 17 4.99 -1.55 11.92
N LYS A 18 4.53 -2.48 12.78
CA LYS A 18 4.09 -3.80 12.34
C LYS A 18 2.88 -3.68 11.42
N ARG A 19 1.91 -2.82 11.76
CA ARG A 19 0.72 -2.58 10.94
C ARG A 19 1.08 -2.06 9.55
N ALA A 20 2.05 -1.14 9.46
CA ALA A 20 2.54 -0.64 8.17
C ALA A 20 3.17 -1.77 7.34
N ALA A 21 4.04 -2.58 7.96
CA ALA A 21 4.62 -3.75 7.29
C ALA A 21 3.56 -4.78 6.87
N ASP A 22 2.62 -5.13 7.75
CA ASP A 22 1.52 -6.07 7.45
C ASP A 22 0.69 -5.57 6.26
N THR A 23 0.36 -4.27 6.23
CA THR A 23 -0.43 -3.67 5.14
C THR A 23 0.33 -3.78 3.82
N GLU A 24 1.60 -3.38 3.81
CA GLU A 24 2.44 -3.40 2.60
C GLU A 24 2.66 -4.83 2.10
N VAL A 25 2.95 -5.78 2.99
CA VAL A 25 3.09 -7.19 2.60
C VAL A 25 1.80 -7.72 1.98
N ILE A 26 0.64 -7.51 2.62
CA ILE A 26 -0.66 -7.98 2.07
C ILE A 26 -0.94 -7.34 0.70
N LEU A 27 -0.72 -6.03 0.55
CA LEU A 27 -0.94 -5.34 -0.72
C LEU A 27 -0.02 -5.85 -1.83
N ASN A 28 1.25 -6.11 -1.52
CA ASN A 28 2.19 -6.69 -2.49
C ASN A 28 1.85 -8.15 -2.79
N GLU A 29 1.33 -8.93 -1.84
CA GLU A 29 0.89 -10.32 -2.09
C GLU A 29 -0.32 -10.37 -3.03
N VAL A 30 -1.17 -9.35 -2.99
CA VAL A 30 -2.29 -9.18 -3.93
C VAL A 30 -1.83 -8.60 -5.28
N HIS A 31 -0.78 -7.77 -5.31
CA HIS A 31 -0.35 -7.06 -6.53
C HIS A 31 0.75 -7.77 -7.33
N ASP A 32 1.78 -8.29 -6.67
CA ASP A 32 3.01 -8.79 -7.30
C ASP A 32 2.98 -10.31 -7.59
N ARG A 33 2.02 -11.04 -7.02
CA ARG A 33 1.85 -12.47 -7.29
C ARG A 33 1.21 -12.71 -8.65
N GLU A 34 1.45 -13.90 -9.20
CA GLU A 34 0.77 -14.34 -10.41
C GLU A 34 -0.75 -14.37 -10.15
N PRO A 35 -1.57 -13.67 -10.95
CA PRO A 35 -3.01 -13.65 -10.77
C PRO A 35 -3.60 -15.06 -10.79
N GLY A 36 -4.46 -15.36 -9.81
CA GLY A 36 -5.08 -16.68 -9.65
C GLY A 36 -4.21 -17.75 -8.95
N SER A 37 -2.93 -17.48 -8.68
CA SER A 37 -2.10 -18.40 -7.89
C SER A 37 -2.59 -18.54 -6.45
N ASP A 38 -2.27 -19.66 -5.79
CA ASP A 38 -2.73 -19.93 -4.41
C ASP A 38 -2.27 -18.83 -3.42
N SER A 39 -1.06 -18.26 -3.60
CA SER A 39 -0.58 -17.14 -2.76
C SER A 39 -1.33 -15.84 -3.01
N HIS A 40 -1.63 -15.52 -4.28
CA HIS A 40 -2.45 -14.37 -4.66
C HIS A 40 -3.85 -14.45 -4.03
N LEU A 41 -4.54 -15.58 -4.22
CA LEU A 41 -5.88 -15.79 -3.69
C LEU A 41 -5.90 -15.80 -2.16
N MET A 42 -4.88 -16.39 -1.52
CA MET A 42 -4.76 -16.37 -0.06
C MET A 42 -4.52 -14.95 0.49
N GLY A 43 -3.75 -14.12 -0.24
CA GLY A 43 -3.58 -12.70 0.10
C GLY A 43 -4.90 -11.94 0.11
N ILE A 44 -5.72 -12.13 -0.93
CA ILE A 44 -7.07 -11.55 -1.02
C ILE A 44 -7.96 -12.09 0.12
N ALA A 45 -7.97 -13.41 0.34
CA ALA A 45 -8.76 -14.03 1.40
C ALA A 45 -8.40 -13.49 2.79
N ARG A 46 -7.10 -13.32 3.08
CA ARG A 46 -6.63 -12.72 4.33
C ARG A 46 -7.09 -11.28 4.48
N MET A 47 -6.98 -10.49 3.42
CA MET A 47 -7.43 -9.10 3.41
C MET A 47 -8.95 -9.00 3.65
N ASN A 48 -9.74 -9.83 2.97
CA ASN A 48 -11.19 -9.88 3.14
C ASN A 48 -11.59 -10.26 4.56
N TYR A 49 -10.97 -11.30 5.13
CA TYR A 49 -11.21 -11.72 6.51
C TYR A 49 -10.94 -10.58 7.51
N LEU A 50 -9.81 -9.87 7.37
CA LEU A 50 -9.45 -8.79 8.28
C LEU A 50 -10.45 -7.62 8.22
N HIS A 51 -11.06 -7.37 7.06
CA HIS A 51 -12.08 -6.34 6.86
C HIS A 51 -13.50 -6.80 7.25
N ALA A 52 -13.83 -8.08 7.08
CA ALA A 52 -15.20 -8.63 7.16
C ALA A 52 -15.94 -8.23 8.43
N ARG A 53 -15.30 -8.39 9.60
CA ARG A 53 -15.92 -8.02 10.89
C ARG A 53 -16.29 -6.55 10.99
N TYR A 54 -15.49 -5.67 10.40
CA TYR A 54 -15.71 -4.23 10.47
C TYR A 54 -16.77 -3.78 9.46
N ARG A 55 -16.82 -4.43 8.29
CA ARG A 55 -17.90 -4.24 7.31
C ARG A 55 -19.23 -4.70 7.88
N LYS A 56 -19.29 -5.92 8.43
CA LYS A 56 -20.50 -6.47 9.08
C LYS A 56 -21.01 -5.60 10.24
N ALA A 57 -20.10 -4.94 10.97
CA ALA A 57 -20.44 -4.04 12.06
C ALA A 57 -20.73 -2.59 11.62
N GLY A 58 -20.77 -2.29 10.31
CA GLY A 58 -20.99 -0.95 9.77
C GLY A 58 -19.91 0.06 10.16
N LYS A 59 -18.68 -0.40 10.40
CA LYS A 59 -17.52 0.45 10.76
C LYS A 59 -16.62 0.76 9.58
N ILE A 60 -16.69 -0.04 8.53
CA ILE A 60 -16.12 0.21 7.21
C ILE A 60 -17.30 0.15 6.26
N LEU A 61 -17.62 1.28 5.63
CA LEU A 61 -18.72 1.40 4.68
C LEU A 61 -18.28 0.99 3.28
N ASP A 62 -19.22 0.79 2.37
CA ASP A 62 -18.89 0.40 0.99
C ASP A 62 -18.14 1.51 0.26
N GLU A 63 -18.50 2.77 0.49
CA GLU A 63 -17.78 3.94 -0.01
C GLU A 63 -16.38 4.08 0.62
N ASP A 64 -16.17 3.64 1.87
CA ASP A 64 -14.83 3.61 2.48
C ASP A 64 -13.93 2.59 1.75
N MET A 65 -14.47 1.40 1.42
CA MET A 65 -13.75 0.37 0.66
C MET A 65 -13.48 0.82 -0.78
N LEU A 66 -14.50 1.35 -1.45
CA LEU A 66 -14.40 1.85 -2.81
C LEU A 66 -13.38 3.01 -2.90
N HIS A 67 -13.39 3.94 -1.95
CA HIS A 67 -12.39 5.00 -1.87
C HIS A 67 -10.98 4.45 -1.66
N THR A 68 -10.80 3.46 -0.78
CA THR A 68 -9.48 2.87 -0.51
C THR A 68 -8.91 2.19 -1.76
N LEU A 69 -9.73 1.39 -2.44
CA LEU A 69 -9.36 0.75 -3.70
C LEU A 69 -9.05 1.78 -4.79
N GLY A 70 -9.86 2.84 -4.89
CA GLY A 70 -9.69 3.89 -5.88
C GLY A 70 -8.51 4.82 -5.60
N SER A 71 -8.11 4.98 -4.33
CA SER A 71 -6.92 5.76 -3.95
C SER A 71 -5.67 5.20 -4.62
N ALA A 72 -5.54 3.87 -4.74
CA ALA A 72 -4.44 3.25 -5.48
C ALA A 72 -4.47 3.59 -6.98
N VAL A 73 -5.66 3.63 -7.61
CA VAL A 73 -5.83 4.07 -9.01
C VAL A 73 -5.37 5.51 -9.19
N VAL A 74 -5.80 6.40 -8.28
CA VAL A 74 -5.40 7.81 -8.26
C VAL A 74 -3.89 7.95 -8.10
N ASP A 75 -3.30 7.26 -7.11
CA ASP A 75 -1.88 7.32 -6.81
C ASP A 75 -1.01 6.82 -7.97
N ILE A 76 -1.42 5.74 -8.64
CA ILE A 76 -0.70 5.21 -9.81
C ILE A 76 -0.80 6.19 -10.98
N ILE A 77 -2.01 6.65 -11.33
CA ILE A 77 -2.22 7.54 -12.48
C ILE A 77 -1.53 8.88 -12.27
N GLN A 78 -1.79 9.56 -11.15
CA GLN A 78 -1.16 10.85 -10.87
C GLN A 78 0.33 10.70 -10.61
N GLY A 79 0.73 9.64 -9.90
CA GLY A 79 2.13 9.36 -9.58
C GLY A 79 2.97 9.27 -10.85
N VAL A 80 2.54 8.47 -11.82
CA VAL A 80 3.26 8.33 -13.08
C VAL A 80 3.14 9.60 -13.93
N ASP A 81 1.92 10.08 -14.20
CA ASP A 81 1.72 11.20 -15.13
C ASP A 81 2.36 12.51 -14.65
N ARG A 82 2.36 12.75 -13.33
CA ARG A 82 2.89 13.98 -12.74
C ARG A 82 4.33 13.84 -12.26
N ASN A 83 4.79 12.68 -11.80
CA ASN A 83 6.11 12.55 -11.14
C ASN A 83 7.14 11.72 -11.92
N GLU A 84 6.74 10.97 -12.94
CA GLU A 84 7.66 10.22 -13.80
C GLU A 84 8.02 10.97 -15.09
N TRP A 85 9.00 10.44 -15.81
CA TRP A 85 9.51 11.04 -17.06
C TRP A 85 8.58 10.81 -18.26
N ARG A 86 7.62 9.89 -18.14
CA ARG A 86 6.57 9.59 -19.12
C ARG A 86 5.21 9.53 -18.45
N ARG A 87 4.17 9.56 -19.28
CA ARG A 87 2.79 9.25 -18.88
C ARG A 87 2.49 7.76 -19.05
N LEU A 88 1.39 7.33 -18.44
CA LEU A 88 0.81 6.02 -18.71
C LEU A 88 0.24 5.97 -20.13
N SER A 89 0.54 4.88 -20.83
CA SER A 89 -0.12 4.52 -22.09
C SER A 89 -1.55 4.02 -21.86
N ASP A 90 -2.35 3.97 -22.92
CA ASP A 90 -3.72 3.45 -22.87
C ASP A 90 -3.77 1.99 -22.43
N VAL A 91 -2.79 1.17 -22.84
CA VAL A 91 -2.68 -0.23 -22.41
C VAL A 91 -2.44 -0.32 -20.90
N GLU A 92 -1.57 0.52 -20.35
CA GLU A 92 -1.29 0.54 -18.91
C GLU A 92 -2.51 1.04 -18.11
N ARG A 93 -3.22 2.06 -18.60
CA ARG A 93 -4.48 2.52 -17.98
C ARG A 93 -5.55 1.44 -18.01
N CYS A 94 -5.67 0.73 -19.13
CA CYS A 94 -6.57 -0.40 -19.25
C CYS A 94 -6.23 -1.49 -18.24
N ALA A 95 -4.94 -1.86 -18.11
CA ALA A 95 -4.47 -2.86 -17.16
C ALA A 95 -4.76 -2.44 -15.70
N ILE A 96 -4.55 -1.17 -15.35
CA ILE A 96 -4.93 -0.63 -14.02
C ILE A 96 -6.42 -0.83 -13.78
N GLY A 97 -7.27 -0.50 -14.76
CA GLY A 97 -8.71 -0.68 -14.64
C GLY A 97 -9.14 -2.13 -14.51
N VAL A 98 -8.56 -3.03 -15.32
CA VAL A 98 -8.79 -4.48 -15.27
C VAL A 98 -8.43 -5.04 -13.90
N PHE A 99 -7.23 -4.72 -13.40
CA PHE A 99 -6.77 -5.18 -12.10
C PHE A 99 -7.69 -4.69 -10.97
N HIS A 100 -7.99 -3.40 -10.91
CA HIS A 100 -8.78 -2.84 -9.81
C HIS A 100 -10.25 -3.25 -9.89
N ARG A 101 -10.82 -3.44 -11.08
CA ARG A 101 -12.16 -4.02 -11.25
C ARG A 101 -12.21 -5.43 -10.68
N ALA A 102 -11.30 -6.29 -11.12
CA ALA A 102 -11.23 -7.69 -10.68
C ALA A 102 -10.98 -7.79 -9.16
N LEU A 103 -10.06 -6.98 -8.62
CA LEU A 103 -9.78 -6.95 -7.19
C LEU A 103 -10.99 -6.48 -6.39
N GLY A 104 -11.68 -5.43 -6.82
CA GLY A 104 -12.87 -4.96 -6.11
C GLY A 104 -14.03 -5.95 -6.14
N ASP A 105 -14.20 -6.71 -7.23
CA ASP A 105 -15.13 -7.84 -7.27
C ASP A 105 -14.74 -8.92 -6.25
N ALA A 106 -13.47 -9.31 -6.20
CA ALA A 106 -12.96 -10.30 -5.25
C ALA A 106 -13.05 -9.84 -3.79
N MET A 107 -13.08 -8.52 -3.55
CA MET A 107 -13.28 -7.90 -2.24
C MET A 107 -14.74 -7.60 -1.92
N GLU A 108 -15.68 -8.00 -2.78
CA GLU A 108 -17.12 -7.73 -2.66
C GLU A 108 -17.41 -6.23 -2.44
N ILE A 109 -16.73 -5.38 -3.21
CA ILE A 109 -16.92 -3.93 -3.17
C ILE A 109 -17.97 -3.57 -4.22
N PRO A 110 -19.13 -3.01 -3.83
CA PRO A 110 -20.12 -2.61 -4.80
C PRO A 110 -19.64 -1.35 -5.53
N PHE A 111 -19.74 -1.39 -6.87
CA PHE A 111 -19.40 -0.25 -7.73
C PHE A 111 -20.61 0.65 -8.02
N SER A 112 -21.66 0.56 -7.21
CA SER A 112 -22.94 1.27 -7.40
C SER A 112 -22.84 2.78 -7.37
N PHE A 113 -21.76 3.33 -6.82
CA PHE A 113 -21.47 4.76 -6.81
C PHE A 113 -20.86 5.28 -8.11
N LEU A 114 -20.41 4.39 -9.00
CA LEU A 114 -19.82 4.76 -10.28
C LEU A 114 -20.91 4.94 -11.36
N PRO A 115 -20.81 5.96 -12.23
CA PRO A 115 -21.86 6.31 -13.19
C PRO A 115 -22.31 5.16 -14.09
N SER A 116 -21.36 4.37 -14.61
CA SER A 116 -21.66 3.31 -15.58
C SER A 116 -21.99 1.96 -14.94
N HIS A 117 -22.17 1.86 -13.62
CA HIS A 117 -22.48 0.59 -12.95
C HIS A 117 -23.70 -0.14 -13.54
N LYS A 118 -24.75 0.61 -13.89
CA LYS A 118 -25.99 0.03 -14.44
C LYS A 118 -25.88 -0.35 -15.92
N THR A 119 -25.07 0.38 -16.69
CA THR A 119 -24.93 0.21 -18.14
C THR A 119 -23.74 -0.66 -18.52
N GLY A 120 -22.83 -0.92 -17.57
CA GLY A 120 -21.54 -1.55 -17.81
C GLY A 120 -20.49 -0.56 -18.32
N TRP A 121 -19.22 -0.95 -18.18
CA TRP A 121 -18.09 -0.22 -18.75
C TRP A 121 -17.61 -0.90 -20.04
N ARG A 122 -17.13 -0.11 -21.01
CA ARG A 122 -16.60 -0.64 -22.27
C ARG A 122 -15.30 -1.43 -22.10
N ASP A 123 -14.40 -0.94 -21.26
CA ASP A 123 -13.07 -1.48 -21.04
C ASP A 123 -12.48 -0.96 -19.72
N GLY A 124 -11.24 -1.36 -19.42
CA GLY A 124 -10.52 -0.91 -18.23
C GLY A 124 -10.17 0.59 -18.23
N ILE A 125 -10.06 1.23 -19.40
CA ILE A 125 -9.78 2.68 -19.47
C ILE A 125 -11.03 3.44 -19.00
N HIS A 126 -12.20 3.07 -19.52
CA HIS A 126 -13.47 3.67 -19.11
C HIS A 126 -13.71 3.50 -17.60
N PHE A 127 -13.51 2.30 -17.08
CA PHE A 127 -13.65 2.02 -15.65
C PHE A 127 -12.66 2.81 -14.80
N SER A 128 -11.36 2.77 -15.13
CA SER A 128 -10.33 3.46 -14.34
C SER A 128 -10.52 4.99 -14.34
N GLN A 129 -11.01 5.57 -15.44
CA GLN A 129 -11.31 7.00 -15.50
C GLN A 129 -12.50 7.39 -14.60
N GLU A 130 -13.63 6.68 -14.67
CA GLU A 130 -14.75 6.95 -13.78
C GLU A 130 -14.37 6.75 -12.32
N PHE A 131 -13.60 5.70 -12.04
CA PHE A 131 -13.17 5.39 -10.70
C PHE A 131 -12.24 6.47 -10.14
N TYR A 132 -11.27 6.92 -10.94
CA TYR A 132 -10.38 8.04 -10.63
C TYR A 132 -11.16 9.32 -10.29
N GLU A 133 -12.12 9.70 -11.14
CA GLU A 133 -12.92 10.91 -10.95
C GLU A 133 -13.80 10.83 -9.70
N TRP A 134 -14.44 9.68 -9.49
CA TRP A 134 -15.26 9.44 -8.31
C TRP A 134 -14.41 9.51 -7.03
N THR A 135 -13.23 8.90 -7.01
CA THR A 135 -12.35 8.92 -5.83
C THR A 135 -11.94 10.34 -5.47
N LEU A 136 -11.52 11.16 -6.44
CA LEU A 136 -11.17 12.57 -6.19
C LEU A 136 -12.36 13.39 -5.70
N ALA A 137 -13.56 13.14 -6.23
CA ALA A 137 -14.77 13.83 -5.78
C ALA A 137 -15.14 13.44 -4.34
N TYR A 138 -15.05 12.14 -4.02
CA TYR A 138 -15.31 11.63 -2.69
C TYR A 138 -14.30 12.16 -1.67
N GLU A 139 -13.01 12.21 -2.01
CA GLU A 139 -11.95 12.69 -1.11
C GLU A 139 -12.21 14.13 -0.65
N LYS A 140 -12.65 15.03 -1.55
CA LYS A 140 -13.00 16.43 -1.20
C LYS A 140 -14.08 16.55 -0.12
N VAL A 141 -15.00 15.59 -0.07
CA VAL A 141 -16.09 15.59 0.91
C VAL A 141 -15.67 14.84 2.17
N ALA A 142 -14.96 13.72 2.03
CA ALA A 142 -14.63 12.82 3.14
C ALA A 142 -13.38 13.25 3.94
N ALA A 143 -12.41 13.92 3.32
CA ALA A 143 -11.15 14.34 3.94
C ALA A 143 -11.32 15.59 4.82
N GLN A 144 -12.10 15.45 5.89
CA GLN A 144 -12.39 16.54 6.81
C GLN A 144 -11.39 16.60 7.98
N PRO A 145 -10.99 17.81 8.42
CA PRO A 145 -10.10 17.98 9.56
C PRO A 145 -10.81 17.63 10.87
N THR A 146 -10.45 16.49 11.45
CA THR A 146 -10.93 15.99 12.74
C THR A 146 -9.75 15.67 13.66
N ASP A 147 -10.01 15.49 14.95
CA ASP A 147 -8.93 15.09 15.87
C ASP A 147 -8.37 13.71 15.53
N SER A 148 -9.19 12.82 14.97
CA SER A 148 -8.75 11.52 14.49
C SER A 148 -7.84 11.62 13.28
N THR A 149 -8.17 12.46 12.29
CA THR A 149 -7.33 12.63 11.08
C THR A 149 -6.02 13.34 11.41
N ARG A 150 -6.05 14.35 12.29
CA ARG A 150 -4.82 14.99 12.82
C ARG A 150 -3.95 14.03 13.62
N TYR A 151 -4.55 13.18 14.46
CA TYR A 151 -3.81 12.15 15.19
C TYR A 151 -3.12 11.17 14.23
N ILE A 152 -3.85 10.66 13.23
CA ILE A 152 -3.31 9.73 12.24
C ILE A 152 -2.21 10.39 11.41
N GLY A 153 -2.44 11.62 10.94
CA GLY A 153 -1.45 12.38 10.17
C GLY A 153 -0.12 12.49 10.91
N ARG A 154 -0.15 12.92 12.19
CA ARG A 154 1.06 12.95 13.04
C ARG A 154 1.72 11.58 13.16
N ARG A 155 0.95 10.51 13.39
CA ARG A 155 1.51 9.15 13.51
C ARG A 155 2.17 8.68 12.22
N LEU A 156 1.55 8.90 11.07
CA LEU A 156 2.15 8.56 9.76
C LEU A 156 3.41 9.38 9.48
N MET A 157 3.43 10.66 9.85
CA MET A 157 4.62 11.50 9.72
C MET A 157 5.78 11.01 10.60
N GLU A 158 5.51 10.54 11.82
CA GLU A 158 6.55 9.94 12.66
C GLU A 158 7.11 8.65 12.05
N LEU A 159 6.26 7.80 11.44
CA LEU A 159 6.73 6.62 10.70
C LEU A 159 7.67 7.03 9.55
N ALA A 160 7.30 8.06 8.78
CA ALA A 160 8.11 8.56 7.67
C ALA A 160 9.47 9.12 8.11
N LYS A 161 9.57 9.64 9.35
CA LYS A 161 10.77 10.27 9.90
C LYS A 161 11.63 9.35 10.78
N CYS A 162 11.17 8.13 11.10
CA CYS A 162 11.78 7.30 12.13
C CYS A 162 13.27 7.02 11.91
N ASN A 163 13.67 6.76 10.65
CA ASN A 163 15.06 6.48 10.31
C ASN A 163 15.83 7.71 9.79
N ILE A 164 15.31 8.93 9.96
CA ILE A 164 15.89 10.17 9.43
C ILE A 164 16.71 10.88 10.51
N PRO A 165 17.93 11.39 10.18
CA PRO A 165 18.74 12.20 11.10
C PRO A 165 17.93 13.36 11.70
N ALA A 166 18.07 13.61 13.00
CA ALA A 166 17.27 14.61 13.72
C ALA A 166 17.29 16.00 13.06
N SER A 167 18.45 16.44 12.55
CA SER A 167 18.61 17.74 11.86
C SER A 167 17.87 17.83 10.52
N LEU A 168 17.58 16.71 9.87
CA LEU A 168 16.89 16.66 8.57
C LEU A 168 15.38 16.42 8.71
N LYS A 169 14.88 16.06 9.90
CA LYS A 169 13.45 15.77 10.12
C LYS A 169 12.51 16.89 9.66
N PRO A 170 12.75 18.18 9.95
CA PRO A 170 11.85 19.26 9.50
C PRO A 170 11.83 19.41 7.97
N LEU A 171 12.97 19.20 7.32
CA LEU A 171 13.06 19.25 5.85
C LEU A 171 12.32 18.06 5.22
N VAL A 172 12.52 16.85 5.74
CA VAL A 172 11.82 15.66 5.25
C VAL A 172 10.31 15.78 5.47
N GLU A 173 9.87 16.29 6.62
CA GLU A 173 8.47 16.58 6.89
C GLU A 173 7.87 17.51 5.85
N SER A 174 8.55 18.63 5.59
CA SER A 174 8.10 19.59 4.57
C SER A 174 8.04 18.95 3.18
N ILE A 175 9.03 18.13 2.80
CA ILE A 175 9.04 17.40 1.52
C ILE A 175 7.88 16.39 1.43
N VAL A 176 7.62 15.63 2.49
CA VAL A 176 6.47 14.69 2.53
C VAL A 176 5.17 15.45 2.35
N ILE A 177 5.00 16.58 3.05
CA ILE A 177 3.81 17.42 2.93
C ILE A 177 3.63 17.97 1.51
N THR A 178 4.71 18.30 0.78
CA THR A 178 4.59 18.75 -0.64
C THR A 178 4.01 17.70 -1.58
N LYS A 179 4.01 16.42 -1.18
CA LYS A 179 3.47 15.31 -1.97
C LYS A 179 2.01 15.00 -1.65
N LEU A 180 1.48 15.50 -0.55
CA LEU A 180 0.10 15.26 -0.17
C LEU A 180 -0.83 16.14 -1.00
N GLU A 181 -1.95 15.57 -1.46
CA GLU A 181 -3.05 16.32 -2.05
C GLU A 181 -3.62 17.32 -1.03
N GLU A 182 -4.20 18.41 -1.54
CA GLU A 182 -4.59 19.55 -0.70
C GLU A 182 -5.58 19.17 0.40
N GLU A 183 -6.61 18.39 0.06
CA GLU A 183 -7.65 17.96 0.99
C GLU A 183 -7.08 17.02 2.06
N THR A 184 -6.30 16.02 1.65
CA THR A 184 -5.60 15.13 2.59
C THR A 184 -4.67 15.90 3.52
N ARG A 185 -3.88 16.85 3.00
CA ARG A 185 -2.98 17.71 3.79
C ARG A 185 -3.74 18.50 4.85
N ILE A 186 -4.83 19.17 4.45
CA ILE A 186 -5.66 19.97 5.34
C ILE A 186 -6.33 19.08 6.39
N SER A 187 -6.86 17.92 5.97
CA SER A 187 -7.53 16.96 6.87
C SER A 187 -6.60 16.46 7.99
N MET A 188 -5.32 16.27 7.67
CA MET A 188 -4.28 15.84 8.61
C MET A 188 -3.73 16.98 9.47
N GLY A 189 -4.12 18.23 9.20
CA GLY A 189 -3.69 19.41 9.93
C GLY A 189 -2.28 19.87 9.59
N PHE A 190 -1.78 19.56 8.39
CA PHE A 190 -0.48 20.02 7.92
C PHE A 190 -0.59 21.35 7.21
N GLU A 191 0.29 22.30 7.57
CA GLU A 191 0.39 23.57 6.86
C GLU A 191 1.04 23.41 5.50
N LYS A 192 0.75 24.32 4.57
CA LYS A 192 1.36 24.30 3.25
C LYS A 192 2.85 24.65 3.38
N PRO A 193 3.78 23.82 2.86
CA PRO A 193 5.19 24.13 2.92
C PRO A 193 5.51 25.43 2.20
N GLY A 194 6.51 26.16 2.70
CA GLY A 194 6.94 27.42 2.11
C GLY A 194 7.36 27.28 0.63
N PRO A 195 7.30 28.37 -0.15
CA PRO A 195 7.55 28.33 -1.59
C PRO A 195 8.95 27.82 -1.95
N LEU A 196 9.96 28.08 -1.11
CA LEU A 196 11.34 27.61 -1.30
C LEU A 196 11.43 26.08 -1.25
N VAL A 197 10.81 25.43 -0.26
CA VAL A 197 10.83 23.97 -0.13
C VAL A 197 10.05 23.33 -1.27
N THR A 198 8.92 23.92 -1.64
CA THR A 198 8.12 23.45 -2.78
C THR A 198 8.90 23.56 -4.09
N ALA A 199 9.61 24.67 -4.31
CA ALA A 199 10.49 24.84 -5.47
C ALA A 199 11.63 23.82 -5.46
N LEU A 200 12.28 23.58 -4.32
CA LEU A 200 13.33 22.56 -4.18
C LEU A 200 12.82 21.15 -4.52
N ALA A 201 11.68 20.74 -3.94
CA ALA A 201 11.08 19.44 -4.20
C ALA A 201 10.74 19.26 -5.69
N ARG A 202 10.15 20.29 -6.33
CA ARG A 202 9.87 20.30 -7.77
C ARG A 202 11.14 20.22 -8.60
N SER A 203 12.18 20.96 -8.24
CA SER A 203 13.47 20.92 -8.94
C SER A 203 14.13 19.54 -8.86
N ILE A 204 14.11 18.89 -7.70
CA ILE A 204 14.62 17.52 -7.53
C ILE A 204 13.85 16.54 -8.43
N LEU A 205 12.52 16.63 -8.45
CA LEU A 205 11.68 15.79 -9.32
C LEU A 205 11.97 16.04 -10.81
N THR A 206 12.05 17.30 -11.24
CA THR A 206 12.37 17.65 -12.63
C THR A 206 13.75 17.16 -13.04
N ALA A 207 14.77 17.34 -12.18
CA ALA A 207 16.11 16.83 -12.42
C ALA A 207 16.10 15.30 -12.52
N ARG A 208 15.40 14.60 -11.62
CA ARG A 208 15.23 13.13 -11.70
C ARG A 208 14.59 12.71 -13.02
N LYS A 209 13.51 13.37 -13.46
CA LYS A 209 12.85 13.06 -14.74
C LYS A 209 13.81 13.22 -15.92
N PHE A 210 14.57 14.31 -15.94
CA PHE A 210 15.57 14.56 -16.98
C PHE A 210 16.64 13.47 -17.01
N ILE A 211 17.22 13.13 -15.84
CA ILE A 211 18.22 12.07 -15.71
C ILE A 211 17.64 10.73 -16.20
N LEU A 212 16.43 10.36 -15.76
CA LEU A 212 15.81 9.11 -16.15
C LEU A 212 15.47 9.04 -17.64
N ARG A 213 15.09 10.17 -18.26
CA ARG A 213 14.74 10.22 -19.68
C ARG A 213 15.95 10.13 -20.60
N TYR A 214 17.05 10.80 -20.24
CA TYR A 214 18.16 11.04 -21.18
C TYR A 214 19.47 10.37 -20.78
N LEU A 215 19.68 10.07 -19.48
CA LEU A 215 20.96 9.57 -18.96
C LEU A 215 20.86 8.14 -18.39
N ALA A 216 19.66 7.67 -18.06
CA ALA A 216 19.48 6.32 -17.54
C ALA A 216 19.24 5.31 -18.66
N LEU A 217 19.96 4.19 -18.60
CA LEU A 217 19.71 3.03 -19.45
C LEU A 217 18.48 2.25 -18.96
N PRO A 218 17.79 1.49 -19.83
CA PRO A 218 16.77 0.55 -19.41
C PRO A 218 17.28 -0.36 -18.28
N ARG A 219 16.43 -0.59 -17.26
CA ARG A 219 16.80 -1.43 -16.12
C ARG A 219 16.94 -2.88 -16.60
N PRO A 220 18.13 -3.51 -16.44
CA PRO A 220 18.28 -4.93 -16.79
C PRO A 220 17.52 -5.82 -15.81
N ASP A 221 17.16 -7.03 -16.24
CA ASP A 221 16.39 -7.98 -15.43
C ASP A 221 17.07 -8.35 -14.11
N SER A 222 18.40 -8.39 -14.07
CA SER A 222 19.18 -8.63 -12.85
C SER A 222 18.99 -7.55 -11.77
N LYS A 223 18.52 -6.36 -12.17
CA LYS A 223 18.21 -5.24 -11.27
C LYS A 223 16.69 -5.06 -11.08
N ARG A 224 15.86 -6.00 -11.53
CA ARG A 224 14.41 -5.97 -11.28
C ARG A 224 14.16 -5.88 -9.78
N VAL A 225 13.27 -4.98 -9.38
CA VAL A 225 12.85 -4.85 -7.99
C VAL A 225 12.00 -6.08 -7.66
N ARG A 226 12.37 -6.80 -6.61
CA ARG A 226 11.64 -7.96 -6.10
C ARG A 226 11.22 -7.65 -4.68
N VAL A 227 9.96 -7.29 -4.48
CA VAL A 227 9.43 -6.96 -3.16
C VAL A 227 9.28 -8.23 -2.33
N LEU A 228 8.58 -9.21 -2.90
CA LEU A 228 8.34 -10.51 -2.30
C LEU A 228 9.34 -11.55 -2.79
N ASN A 229 9.60 -12.56 -1.97
CA ASN A 229 10.26 -13.78 -2.42
C ASN A 229 9.24 -14.71 -3.09
N GLU A 230 9.62 -15.29 -4.23
CA GLU A 230 8.75 -16.09 -5.09
C GLU A 230 8.18 -17.32 -4.36
N SER A 231 9.01 -18.01 -3.58
CA SER A 231 8.63 -19.17 -2.80
C SER A 231 8.85 -18.94 -1.30
N PRO A 232 8.09 -19.64 -0.44
CA PRO A 232 8.37 -19.66 0.99
C PRO A 232 9.71 -20.34 1.26
N ASP A 233 10.31 -20.05 2.41
CA ASP A 233 11.53 -20.72 2.85
C ASP A 233 11.27 -22.23 3.02
N PRO A 234 12.05 -23.13 2.39
CA PRO A 234 11.83 -24.57 2.48
C PRO A 234 11.91 -25.14 3.91
N SER A 235 12.67 -24.49 4.80
CA SER A 235 12.88 -24.95 6.17
C SER A 235 11.77 -24.53 7.12
N THR A 236 11.21 -23.33 6.95
CA THR A 236 10.18 -22.79 7.85
C THR A 236 8.77 -22.81 7.25
N GLY A 237 8.65 -22.92 5.93
CA GLY A 237 7.39 -22.76 5.20
C GLY A 237 6.87 -21.32 5.17
N LEU A 238 7.65 -20.34 5.66
CA LEU A 238 7.23 -18.94 5.78
C LEU A 238 7.71 -18.09 4.60
N TYR A 239 6.91 -17.10 4.25
CA TYR A 239 7.29 -16.10 3.26
C TYR A 239 8.12 -14.98 3.88
N THR A 240 8.95 -14.36 3.07
CA THR A 240 9.76 -13.20 3.46
C THR A 240 9.73 -12.17 2.35
N TRP A 241 10.02 -10.93 2.71
CA TRP A 241 10.05 -9.83 1.75
C TRP A 241 11.36 -9.04 1.89
N ASN A 242 11.61 -8.15 0.93
CA ASN A 242 12.89 -7.47 0.76
C ASN A 242 12.81 -5.97 1.04
N ILE A 243 11.64 -5.45 1.45
CA ILE A 243 11.45 -4.04 1.79
C ILE A 243 11.45 -3.87 3.31
N TRP A 244 12.51 -3.25 3.82
CA TRP A 244 12.55 -2.78 5.18
C TRP A 244 11.94 -1.37 5.25
N ILE A 245 10.84 -1.15 5.96
CA ILE A 245 10.24 0.21 6.07
C ILE A 245 10.87 0.96 7.24
N GLU A 246 10.36 0.72 8.43
CA GLU A 246 10.79 1.35 9.67
C GLU A 246 11.57 0.34 10.52
N HIS A 247 10.85 -0.63 11.08
CA HIS A 247 11.41 -1.80 11.74
C HIS A 247 11.51 -2.97 10.74
N PRO A 248 12.44 -3.91 10.94
CA PRO A 248 12.74 -4.98 9.99
C PRO A 248 11.77 -6.17 10.09
N TRP A 249 10.46 -5.90 10.08
CA TRP A 249 9.44 -6.94 10.11
C TRP A 249 9.57 -7.88 8.91
N TYR A 250 9.66 -9.19 9.16
CA TYR A 250 9.74 -10.22 8.12
C TYR A 250 10.99 -10.18 7.23
N ILE A 251 12.06 -9.52 7.70
CA ILE A 251 13.32 -9.39 6.96
C ILE A 251 14.35 -10.38 7.48
N LYS A 252 14.86 -11.23 6.59
CA LYS A 252 15.91 -12.20 6.95
C LYS A 252 17.19 -11.48 7.45
N PRO A 253 17.89 -12.03 8.46
CA PRO A 253 19.09 -11.45 9.05
C PRO A 253 20.35 -11.75 8.20
N THR A 254 20.27 -11.48 6.89
CA THR A 254 21.40 -11.66 5.96
C THR A 254 22.54 -10.68 6.29
N TYR A 255 23.76 -11.00 5.84
CA TYR A 255 24.91 -10.10 6.01
C TYR A 255 24.63 -8.70 5.48
N LYS A 256 23.97 -8.58 4.30
CA LYS A 256 23.57 -7.30 3.72
C LYS A 256 22.57 -6.54 4.60
N ASN A 257 21.58 -7.21 5.16
CA ASN A 257 20.56 -6.56 5.99
C ASN A 257 21.09 -6.18 7.38
N ARG A 258 22.14 -6.86 7.86
CA ARG A 258 22.80 -6.56 9.13
C ARG A 258 23.93 -5.54 8.99
N TRP A 259 24.67 -5.53 7.89
CA TRP A 259 25.91 -4.74 7.77
C TRP A 259 25.97 -3.83 6.54
N GLY A 260 24.95 -3.84 5.68
CA GLY A 260 24.88 -2.96 4.53
C GLY A 260 24.60 -1.49 4.87
N LEU A 261 24.61 -0.63 3.84
CA LEU A 261 24.43 0.82 3.98
C LEU A 261 23.16 1.21 4.75
N LYS A 262 22.05 0.52 4.48
CA LYS A 262 20.79 0.76 5.20
C LYS A 262 20.91 0.44 6.69
N ALA A 263 21.55 -0.68 7.02
CA ALA A 263 21.77 -1.08 8.41
C ALA A 263 22.68 -0.09 9.14
N LEU A 264 23.72 0.41 8.48
CA LEU A 264 24.57 1.47 9.01
C LEU A 264 23.78 2.76 9.24
N PHE A 265 22.95 3.17 8.29
CA PHE A 265 22.12 4.37 8.38
C PHE A 265 21.14 4.29 9.55
N VAL A 266 20.44 3.15 9.72
CA VAL A 266 19.51 2.95 10.83
C VAL A 266 20.23 2.89 12.18
N ARG A 267 21.45 2.34 12.25
CA ARG A 267 22.26 2.38 13.49
C ARG A 267 22.61 3.80 13.91
N ILE A 268 23.01 4.64 12.96
CA ILE A 268 23.52 5.99 13.26
C ILE A 268 22.37 6.98 13.48
N PHE A 269 21.31 6.89 12.67
CA PHE A 269 20.28 7.93 12.58
C PHE A 269 18.87 7.47 12.92
N GLY A 270 18.63 6.16 12.97
CA GLY A 270 17.30 5.59 13.22
C GLY A 270 17.15 5.05 14.64
N ASN A 271 16.19 4.15 14.78
CA ASN A 271 15.87 3.47 16.05
C ASN A 271 16.86 2.35 16.44
N GLY A 272 17.87 2.06 15.60
CA GLY A 272 18.82 0.97 15.81
C GLY A 272 18.23 -0.43 15.66
N ALA A 273 16.97 -0.58 15.24
CA ALA A 273 16.33 -1.88 15.04
C ALA A 273 16.86 -2.55 13.77
N LEU A 274 17.64 -3.62 13.94
CA LEU A 274 18.22 -4.38 12.85
C LEU A 274 17.68 -5.81 12.85
N PRO A 275 17.54 -6.45 11.69
CA PRO A 275 17.14 -7.84 11.65
C PRO A 275 18.19 -8.71 12.37
N SER A 276 17.70 -9.54 13.28
CA SER A 276 18.49 -10.34 14.21
C SER A 276 18.07 -11.80 14.20
N GLU A 277 18.85 -12.67 14.83
CA GLU A 277 18.50 -14.09 14.98
C GLU A 277 17.52 -14.35 16.13
N ASN A 278 17.21 -13.32 16.94
CA ASN A 278 16.30 -13.44 18.08
C ASN A 278 14.81 -13.43 17.69
N ASP A 279 14.51 -13.29 16.40
CA ASP A 279 13.17 -13.35 15.77
C ASP A 279 12.13 -12.37 16.35
N PHE A 280 12.57 -11.26 16.95
CA PHE A 280 11.68 -10.28 17.58
C PHE A 280 10.75 -9.59 16.57
N TYR A 281 11.24 -9.35 15.35
CA TYR A 281 10.49 -8.76 14.25
C TYR A 281 10.00 -9.84 13.27
N LYS A 282 9.92 -11.10 13.70
CA LYS A 282 9.55 -12.24 12.84
C LYS A 282 10.46 -12.33 11.61
N GLU A 283 11.77 -12.15 11.81
CA GLU A 283 12.81 -12.30 10.80
C GLU A 283 12.78 -13.66 10.07
N SER A 284 12.22 -14.69 10.70
CA SER A 284 11.92 -16.01 10.12
C SER A 284 10.88 -15.96 8.98
N GLY A 285 10.01 -14.95 8.96
CA GLY A 285 9.03 -14.69 7.91
C GLY A 285 7.60 -14.51 8.43
N TYR A 286 6.66 -14.41 7.48
CA TYR A 286 5.22 -14.38 7.73
C TYR A 286 4.54 -15.59 7.12
N ASP A 287 3.45 -16.00 7.77
CA ASP A 287 2.44 -16.89 7.19
C ASP A 287 1.31 -16.00 6.64
N LEU A 288 0.97 -16.21 5.36
CA LEU A 288 -0.14 -15.52 4.69
C LEU A 288 -1.47 -15.71 5.40
N ARG A 289 -1.69 -16.86 6.04
CA ARG A 289 -2.92 -17.12 6.80
C ARG A 289 -2.94 -16.34 8.12
N ALA A 290 -1.79 -16.00 8.68
CA ALA A 290 -1.69 -15.41 10.01
C ALA A 290 -1.34 -13.91 10.03
N ILE A 291 -0.76 -13.36 8.95
CA ILE A 291 -0.26 -11.98 8.91
C ILE A 291 -1.34 -10.94 9.30
N GLY A 292 -0.97 -9.86 9.99
CA GLY A 292 -1.89 -8.86 10.51
C GLY A 292 -1.81 -8.68 12.03
N PRO A 293 -2.80 -8.02 12.66
CA PRO A 293 -2.78 -7.71 14.08
C PRO A 293 -2.61 -8.97 14.95
N ALA A 294 -1.81 -8.88 16.02
CA ALA A 294 -1.52 -10.01 16.92
C ALA A 294 -2.78 -10.76 17.40
N ALA A 295 -3.88 -10.04 17.64
CA ALA A 295 -5.15 -10.60 18.07
C ALA A 295 -5.89 -11.43 16.98
N GLN A 296 -5.42 -11.41 15.73
CA GLN A 296 -6.02 -12.10 14.57
C GLN A 296 -5.10 -13.18 13.99
N GLU A 297 -3.90 -13.38 14.52
CA GLU A 297 -2.94 -14.34 13.94
C GLU A 297 -3.41 -15.80 14.07
N LYS A 298 -4.21 -16.11 15.09
CA LYS A 298 -4.71 -17.47 15.38
C LYS A 298 -6.23 -17.61 15.20
N ARG A 299 -6.86 -16.76 14.40
CA ARG A 299 -8.33 -16.70 14.27
C ARG A 299 -8.77 -16.72 12.81
N GLY A 300 -9.97 -17.25 12.57
CA GLY A 300 -10.66 -17.19 11.29
C GLY A 300 -10.04 -18.03 10.18
N GLN A 301 -9.32 -19.10 10.52
CA GLN A 301 -8.74 -19.99 9.52
C GLN A 301 -9.82 -20.59 8.61
N ASP A 302 -10.90 -21.09 9.18
CA ASP A 302 -12.03 -21.66 8.42
C ASP A 302 -12.72 -20.62 7.54
N GLU A 303 -12.91 -19.39 8.06
CA GLU A 303 -13.50 -18.28 7.29
C GLU A 303 -12.61 -17.89 6.11
N MET A 304 -11.30 -17.80 6.31
CA MET A 304 -10.34 -17.51 5.24
C MET A 304 -10.28 -18.63 4.20
N GLU A 305 -10.30 -19.89 4.64
CA GLU A 305 -10.30 -21.03 3.74
C GLU A 305 -11.56 -21.06 2.88
N ALA A 306 -12.73 -20.74 3.44
CA ALA A 306 -13.97 -20.61 2.67
C ALA A 306 -13.89 -19.50 1.61
N ILE A 307 -13.32 -18.34 1.95
CA ILE A 307 -13.10 -17.25 0.98
C ILE A 307 -12.12 -17.69 -0.12
N PHE A 308 -11.02 -18.34 0.27
CA PHE A 308 -10.01 -18.84 -0.66
C PHE A 308 -10.60 -19.85 -1.66
N GLN A 309 -11.36 -20.84 -1.17
CA GLN A 309 -12.01 -21.83 -2.03
C GLN A 309 -13.05 -21.19 -2.96
N ASN A 310 -13.84 -20.23 -2.46
CA ASN A 310 -14.78 -19.50 -3.31
C ASN A 310 -14.07 -18.76 -4.46
N LEU A 311 -12.96 -18.06 -4.17
CA LEU A 311 -12.19 -17.37 -5.21
C LEU A 311 -11.60 -18.34 -6.26
N LYS A 312 -11.26 -19.56 -5.83
CA LYS A 312 -10.75 -20.62 -6.71
C LYS A 312 -11.86 -21.22 -7.58
N GLU A 313 -13.01 -21.52 -6.98
CA GLU A 313 -14.20 -22.07 -7.67
C GLU A 313 -14.80 -21.09 -8.68
N THR A 314 -14.82 -19.80 -8.35
CA THR A 314 -15.29 -18.73 -9.26
C THR A 314 -14.28 -18.39 -10.35
N GLY A 315 -13.08 -18.98 -10.33
CA GLY A 315 -12.04 -18.73 -11.33
C GLY A 315 -11.56 -17.28 -11.33
N HIS A 316 -11.37 -16.67 -10.15
CA HIS A 316 -10.88 -15.30 -10.06
C HIS A 316 -9.59 -15.10 -10.88
N ALA A 317 -9.55 -13.99 -11.64
CA ALA A 317 -8.47 -13.62 -12.55
C ALA A 317 -8.23 -14.58 -13.74
N SER A 318 -9.20 -15.44 -14.08
CA SER A 318 -9.12 -16.31 -15.28
C SER A 318 -9.33 -15.59 -16.61
N GLY A 319 -9.84 -14.35 -16.59
CA GLY A 319 -10.15 -13.57 -17.80
C GLY A 319 -10.30 -12.07 -17.54
N CYS A 320 -10.55 -11.31 -18.61
CA CYS A 320 -10.79 -9.87 -18.53
C CYS A 320 -12.20 -9.60 -17.97
N PRO A 321 -12.38 -8.81 -16.90
CA PRO A 321 -13.70 -8.53 -16.32
C PRO A 321 -14.61 -7.66 -17.21
N PHE A 322 -14.10 -7.17 -18.35
CA PHE A 322 -14.86 -6.39 -19.34
C PHE A 322 -15.16 -7.18 -20.62
N HIS A 323 -14.76 -8.46 -20.69
CA HIS A 323 -15.05 -9.33 -21.82
C HIS A 323 -15.73 -10.59 -21.28
N ALA A 324 -17.04 -10.68 -21.50
CA ALA A 324 -17.85 -11.85 -21.17
C ALA A 324 -17.85 -12.85 -22.32
#